data_AF-A0A3N5VHD7-F1
#
_entry.id   AF-A0A3N5VHD7-F1
#
_cell.length_a   1.000
_cell.length_b   1.000
_cell.length_c   1.000
_cell.angle_alpha   90.00
_cell.angle_beta   90.00
_cell.angle_gamma   90.00
#
_symmetry.space_group_name_H-M   'P 1'
#
loop_
_entity.id
_entity.type
_entity.pdbx_description
1 polymer ?
#
loop_
_entity_poly.entity_id
_entity_poly.type
_entity_poly.pdbx_seq_one_letter_code
_entity_poly.pdbx_strand_id
1 'polypeptide(L)'
;MHRIPKSLDLAPLLGLEVIQVAIGHNEVIFNFHPEGMIRVEGGWVLKAEDGAVIDLSMEHADRDAWRVHKIIGCKIVKCMVRDDQHLDIFFDGAVLEIQDDSDHYVTFAIEHPALKLYV
;
A
#
# COMPACT_ATOMS: atom_id res chain seq x y z
N MET A 1 -5.01 -19.58 -4.19
CA MET A 1 -4.82 -18.62 -3.09
C MET A 1 -3.74 -17.67 -3.54
N HIS A 2 -4.06 -16.39 -3.63
CA HIS A 2 -3.30 -15.46 -4.46
C HIS A 2 -2.04 -15.02 -3.72
N ARG A 3 -0.89 -15.09 -4.38
CA ARG A 3 0.40 -14.65 -3.86
C ARG A 3 0.97 -13.63 -4.85
N ILE A 4 1.90 -12.80 -4.40
CA ILE A 4 2.51 -11.77 -5.24
C ILE A 4 3.40 -12.45 -6.30
N PRO A 5 3.13 -12.28 -7.61
CA PRO A 5 3.99 -12.84 -8.64
C PRO A 5 5.36 -12.14 -8.62
N LYS A 6 6.46 -12.90 -8.58
CA LYS A 6 7.82 -12.33 -8.68
C LYS A 6 8.07 -11.55 -9.98
N SER A 7 7.32 -11.87 -11.03
CA SER A 7 7.38 -11.22 -12.34
C SER A 7 6.34 -10.09 -12.50
N LEU A 8 5.71 -9.65 -11.41
CA LEU A 8 4.72 -8.58 -11.45
C LEU A 8 5.37 -7.28 -11.93
N ASP A 9 4.86 -6.73 -13.03
CA ASP A 9 5.30 -5.43 -13.52
C ASP A 9 4.57 -4.30 -12.78
N LEU A 10 5.32 -3.59 -11.95
CA LEU A 10 4.85 -2.44 -11.16
C LEU A 10 5.24 -1.09 -11.79
N ALA A 11 5.90 -1.09 -12.95
CA ALA A 11 6.26 0.13 -13.65
C ALA A 11 5.07 1.08 -13.90
N PRO A 12 3.84 0.60 -14.17
CA PRO A 12 2.69 1.49 -14.35
C PRO A 12 2.35 2.37 -13.14
N LEU A 13 2.81 2.02 -11.93
CA LEU A 13 2.55 2.79 -10.71
C LEU A 13 3.56 3.93 -10.49
N LEU A 14 4.69 3.93 -11.20
CA LEU A 14 5.75 4.91 -10.97
C LEU A 14 5.30 6.32 -11.38
N GLY A 15 5.58 7.30 -10.52
CA GLY A 15 5.21 8.69 -10.71
C GLY A 15 3.76 9.04 -10.35
N LEU A 16 2.93 8.03 -10.05
CA LEU A 16 1.57 8.26 -9.55
C LEU A 16 1.62 9.00 -8.20
N GLU A 17 0.74 9.98 -8.04
CA GLU A 17 0.65 10.80 -6.83
C GLU A 17 -0.54 10.39 -5.98
N VAL A 18 -0.35 10.23 -4.67
CA VAL A 18 -1.45 9.95 -3.74
C VAL A 18 -2.30 11.22 -3.60
N ILE A 19 -3.53 11.19 -4.09
CA ILE A 19 -4.45 12.34 -4.00
C ILE A 19 -5.47 12.20 -2.87
N GLN A 20 -5.71 10.99 -2.40
CA GLN A 20 -6.65 10.72 -1.32
C GLN A 20 -6.26 9.43 -0.62
N VAL A 21 -6.47 9.43 0.71
CA VAL A 21 -6.53 8.21 1.50
C VAL A 21 -7.95 8.07 2.04
N ALA A 22 -8.63 6.97 1.72
CA ALA A 22 -9.92 6.63 2.29
C ALA A 22 -9.73 5.54 3.36
N ILE A 23 -10.43 5.69 4.48
CA ILE A 23 -10.33 4.80 5.64
C ILE A 23 -11.69 4.12 5.81
N GLY A 24 -11.69 2.80 5.61
CA GLY A 24 -12.84 1.94 5.85
C GLY A 24 -12.75 1.24 7.20
N HIS A 25 -13.68 0.29 7.42
CA HIS A 25 -13.69 -0.48 8.66
C HIS A 25 -12.58 -1.53 8.68
N ASN A 26 -12.25 -2.13 7.54
CA ASN A 26 -11.22 -3.17 7.45
C ASN A 26 -10.12 -2.81 6.46
N GLU A 27 -10.21 -1.66 5.82
CA GLU A 27 -9.37 -1.30 4.70
C GLU A 27 -8.85 0.14 4.76
N VAL A 28 -7.67 0.34 4.19
CA VAL A 28 -7.15 1.65 3.79
C VAL A 28 -7.00 1.65 2.28
N ILE A 29 -7.54 2.67 1.62
CA ILE A 29 -7.51 2.81 0.16
C ILE A 29 -6.70 4.06 -0.19
N PHE A 30 -5.62 3.87 -0.94
CA PHE A 30 -4.80 4.92 -1.52
C PHE A 30 -5.27 5.16 -2.95
N ASN A 31 -5.82 6.34 -3.23
CA ASN A 31 -6.23 6.72 -4.59
C ASN A 31 -5.17 7.60 -5.23
N PHE A 32 -4.89 7.34 -6.50
CA PHE A 32 -3.79 7.94 -7.24
C PHE A 32 -4.25 8.81 -8.42
N HIS A 33 -3.47 9.83 -8.73
CA HIS A 33 -3.56 10.62 -9.96
C HIS A 33 -2.45 10.22 -10.95
N PRO A 34 -2.71 10.14 -12.28
CA PRO A 34 -4.00 10.41 -12.94
C PRO A 34 -5.09 9.37 -12.67
N GLU A 35 -4.73 8.12 -12.41
CA GLU A 35 -5.67 7.06 -12.11
C GLU A 35 -4.98 5.91 -11.37
N GLY A 36 -5.81 5.09 -10.72
CA GLY A 36 -5.40 3.89 -10.02
C GLY A 36 -5.66 3.95 -8.52
N MET A 37 -5.67 2.78 -7.89
CA MET A 37 -5.81 2.65 -6.44
C MET A 37 -5.06 1.43 -5.91
N ILE A 38 -4.66 1.51 -4.65
CA ILE A 38 -4.19 0.38 -3.86
C ILE A 38 -5.11 0.29 -2.65
N ARG A 39 -5.78 -0.85 -2.47
CA ARG A 39 -6.57 -1.16 -1.27
C ARG A 39 -5.80 -2.16 -0.43
N VAL A 40 -5.65 -1.90 0.86
CA VAL A 40 -4.98 -2.76 1.81
C VAL A 40 -5.93 -3.13 2.93
N GLU A 41 -6.15 -4.43 3.12
CA GLU A 41 -6.99 -5.04 4.17
C GLU A 41 -6.14 -5.79 5.21
N GLY A 42 -4.97 -6.31 4.81
CA GLY A 42 -4.03 -7.03 5.67
C GLY A 42 -3.02 -6.15 6.41
N GLY A 43 -1.92 -6.77 6.83
CA GLY A 43 -0.83 -6.11 7.55
C GLY A 43 -0.13 -5.03 6.72
N TRP A 44 0.11 -3.87 7.32
CA TRP A 44 0.89 -2.81 6.69
C TRP A 44 1.62 -1.92 7.69
N VAL A 45 2.73 -1.33 7.25
CA VAL A 45 3.50 -0.35 8.03
C VAL A 45 3.92 0.80 7.12
N LEU A 46 3.64 2.03 7.52
CA LEU A 46 4.14 3.24 6.87
C LEU A 46 5.32 3.79 7.67
N LYS A 47 6.47 3.92 7.03
CA LYS A 47 7.72 4.42 7.64
C LYS A 47 8.19 5.69 6.95
N ALA A 48 8.84 6.57 7.70
CA ALA A 48 9.62 7.69 7.16
C ALA A 48 10.95 7.20 6.58
N GLU A 49 11.66 8.07 5.85
CA GLU A 49 12.97 7.78 5.24
C GLU A 49 14.03 7.36 6.28
N ASP A 50 13.96 7.88 7.51
CA ASP A 50 14.85 7.51 8.62
C ASP A 50 14.49 6.17 9.28
N GLY A 51 13.44 5.49 8.78
CA GLY A 51 12.92 4.23 9.30
C GLY A 51 11.95 4.40 10.47
N ALA A 52 11.67 5.61 10.94
CA ALA A 52 10.68 5.83 11.99
C ALA A 52 9.27 5.45 11.51
N VAL A 53 8.52 4.73 12.33
CA VAL A 53 7.14 4.34 12.01
C VAL A 53 6.24 5.57 12.08
N ILE A 54 5.59 5.89 10.96
CA ILE A 54 4.59 6.95 10.85
C ILE A 54 3.21 6.43 11.26
N ASP A 55 2.83 5.25 10.74
CA ASP A 55 1.55 4.60 10.99
C ASP A 55 1.66 3.08 10.69
N LEU A 56 0.72 2.27 11.16
CA LEU A 56 0.67 0.83 10.90
C LEU A 56 -0.74 0.25 11.02
N SER A 57 -0.94 -0.97 10.52
CA SER A 57 -2.16 -1.76 10.69
C SER A 57 -2.37 -2.14 12.15
N MET A 58 -3.50 -1.76 12.74
CA MET A 58 -3.89 -2.13 14.09
C MET A 58 -5.41 -2.03 14.23
N GLU A 59 -5.94 -2.69 15.26
CA GLU A 59 -7.37 -2.63 15.61
C GLU A 59 -7.83 -1.19 15.82
N HIS A 60 -9.03 -0.86 15.33
CA HIS A 60 -9.59 0.50 15.46
C HIS A 60 -9.73 0.93 16.93
N ALA A 61 -10.05 0.00 17.82
CA ALA A 61 -10.19 0.27 19.25
C ALA A 61 -8.87 0.70 19.92
N ASP A 62 -7.74 0.24 19.36
CA ASP A 62 -6.40 0.53 19.86
C ASP A 62 -5.78 1.75 19.17
N ARG A 63 -6.48 2.36 18.21
CA ARG A 63 -5.95 3.44 17.38
C ARG A 63 -6.29 4.83 17.94
N ASP A 64 -5.26 5.52 18.43
CA ASP A 64 -5.39 6.92 18.87
C ASP A 64 -5.65 7.89 17.71
N ALA A 65 -4.95 7.71 16.60
CA ALA A 65 -5.02 8.60 15.45
C ALA A 65 -4.52 7.92 14.17
N TRP A 66 -5.11 8.34 13.04
CA TRP A 66 -4.63 8.02 11.70
C TRP A 66 -3.55 9.00 11.27
N ARG A 67 -2.39 8.48 10.86
CA ARG A 67 -1.24 9.24 10.36
C ARG A 67 -0.87 8.86 8.92
N VAL A 68 -1.53 7.85 8.36
CA VAL A 68 -1.39 7.42 6.96
C VAL A 68 -1.65 8.53 5.94
N HIS A 69 -2.43 9.55 6.29
CA HIS A 69 -2.67 10.71 5.43
C HIS A 69 -1.42 11.54 5.13
N LYS A 70 -0.30 11.34 5.85
CA LYS A 70 0.94 12.12 5.66
C LYS A 70 1.59 11.92 4.29
N ILE A 71 1.22 10.89 3.54
CA ILE A 71 1.73 10.66 2.18
C ILE A 71 0.85 11.27 1.08
N ILE A 72 -0.24 11.97 1.43
CA ILE A 72 -1.03 12.71 0.43
C ILE A 72 -0.14 13.78 -0.21
N GLY A 73 -0.12 13.82 -1.55
CA GLY A 73 0.77 14.66 -2.36
C GLY A 73 2.12 14.01 -2.67
N CYS A 74 2.47 12.88 -2.06
CA CYS A 74 3.70 12.17 -2.37
C CYS A 74 3.53 11.30 -3.62
N LYS A 75 4.62 11.19 -4.40
CA LYS A 75 4.68 10.35 -5.61
C LYS A 75 5.34 9.02 -5.32
N ILE A 76 4.89 7.97 -5.99
CA ILE A 76 5.58 6.68 -6.01
C ILE A 76 6.88 6.84 -6.80
N VAL A 77 8.02 6.60 -6.14
CA VAL A 77 9.36 6.68 -6.75
C VAL A 77 9.95 5.30 -7.06
N LYS A 78 9.48 4.26 -6.37
CA LYS A 78 9.92 2.88 -6.56
C LYS A 78 8.87 1.92 -6.00
N CYS A 79 8.77 0.74 -6.59
CA CYS A 79 8.04 -0.40 -6.02
C CYS A 79 8.97 -1.63 -5.97
N MET A 80 8.80 -2.50 -4.97
CA MET A 80 9.64 -3.69 -4.82
C MET A 80 8.84 -4.85 -4.24
N VAL A 81 8.75 -5.95 -4.98
CA VAL A 81 8.30 -7.24 -4.46
C VAL A 81 9.48 -7.90 -3.75
N ARG A 82 9.43 -7.99 -2.42
CA ARG A 82 10.50 -8.62 -1.62
C ARG A 82 10.43 -10.14 -1.74
N ASP A 83 9.23 -10.68 -1.65
CA ASP A 83 8.91 -12.10 -1.79
C ASP A 83 7.44 -12.26 -2.22
N ASP A 84 6.89 -13.47 -2.12
CA ASP A 84 5.53 -13.76 -2.55
C ASP A 84 4.44 -13.25 -1.59
N GLN A 85 4.81 -12.61 -0.48
CA GLN A 85 3.92 -12.06 0.54
C GLN A 85 4.18 -10.57 0.83
N HIS A 86 5.34 -10.02 0.47
CA HIS A 86 5.73 -8.66 0.82
C HIS A 86 5.90 -7.76 -0.40
N LEU A 87 5.22 -6.60 -0.36
CA LEU A 87 5.33 -5.53 -1.33
C LEU A 87 5.68 -4.21 -0.64
N ASP A 88 6.76 -3.57 -1.09
CA ASP A 88 7.15 -2.25 -0.63
C ASP A 88 6.86 -1.21 -1.70
N ILE A 89 6.14 -0.15 -1.34
CA ILE A 89 5.87 1.03 -2.17
C ILE A 89 6.62 2.21 -1.57
N PHE A 90 7.59 2.73 -2.32
CA PHE A 90 8.39 3.87 -1.93
C PHE A 90 7.77 5.13 -2.48
N PHE A 91 7.46 6.06 -1.59
CA PHE A 91 7.07 7.41 -1.90
C PHE A 91 8.26 8.36 -1.72
N ASP A 92 8.15 9.59 -2.25
CA ASP A 92 9.10 10.65 -1.92
C ASP A 92 9.05 10.96 -0.41
N GLY A 93 10.03 10.45 0.35
CA GLY A 93 10.18 10.62 1.81
C GLY A 93 9.53 9.55 2.71
N ALA A 94 8.90 8.51 2.17
CA ALA A 94 8.24 7.46 2.96
C ALA A 94 8.20 6.09 2.27
N VAL A 95 7.95 5.03 3.03
CA VAL A 95 7.78 3.66 2.51
C VAL A 95 6.56 3.02 3.14
N LEU A 96 5.65 2.52 2.30
CA LEU A 96 4.55 1.64 2.72
C LEU A 96 4.96 0.18 2.46
N GLU A 97 5.10 -0.58 3.54
CA GLU A 97 5.32 -2.01 3.50
C GLU A 97 3.96 -2.70 3.67
N ILE A 98 3.59 -3.55 2.71
CA ILE A 98 2.36 -4.34 2.71
C ILE A 98 2.75 -5.81 2.87
N GLN A 99 2.03 -6.51 3.75
CA GLN A 99 2.22 -7.93 4.01
C GLN A 99 0.90 -8.69 3.77
N ASP A 100 0.98 -9.71 2.93
CA ASP A 100 -0.03 -10.74 2.80
C ASP A 100 0.19 -11.81 3.89
N ASP A 101 -0.63 -11.76 4.94
CA ASP A 101 -0.57 -12.67 6.09
C ASP A 101 -1.76 -13.64 6.16
N SER A 102 -2.65 -13.62 5.17
CA SER A 102 -3.79 -14.52 5.14
C SER A 102 -3.50 -15.73 4.27
N ASP A 103 -4.04 -16.89 4.66
CA ASP A 103 -4.11 -18.08 3.80
C ASP A 103 -5.48 -18.24 3.10
N HIS A 104 -6.40 -17.31 3.33
CA HIS A 104 -7.81 -17.50 2.97
C HIS A 104 -8.48 -16.27 2.36
N TYR A 105 -7.92 -15.08 2.57
CA TYR A 105 -8.53 -13.81 2.17
C TYR A 105 -7.57 -12.99 1.31
N VAL A 106 -8.16 -12.10 0.51
CA VAL A 106 -7.42 -11.07 -0.22
C VAL A 106 -7.00 -10.01 0.79
N THR A 107 -5.71 -9.86 1.00
CA THR A 107 -5.11 -8.90 1.93
C THR A 107 -4.81 -7.56 1.25
N PHE A 108 -4.67 -7.53 -0.08
CA PHE A 108 -4.61 -6.26 -0.81
C PHE A 108 -4.98 -6.40 -2.29
N ALA A 109 -5.34 -5.26 -2.89
CA ALA A 109 -5.63 -5.16 -4.31
C ALA A 109 -4.95 -3.92 -4.93
N ILE A 110 -4.49 -4.07 -6.16
CA ILE A 110 -4.00 -2.98 -7.01
C ILE A 110 -4.91 -2.92 -8.23
N GLU A 111 -5.49 -1.75 -8.48
CA GLU A 111 -6.28 -1.51 -9.68
C GLU A 111 -5.76 -0.28 -10.41
N HIS A 112 -5.29 -0.49 -11.64
CA HIS A 112 -4.83 0.51 -12.58
C HIS A 112 -5.15 -0.01 -14.00
N PRO A 113 -5.40 0.83 -15.02
CA PRO A 113 -5.79 0.32 -16.35
C PRO A 113 -4.80 -0.67 -16.97
N ALA A 114 -3.51 -0.48 -16.71
CA ALA A 114 -2.44 -1.35 -17.19
C ALA A 114 -2.03 -2.46 -16.20
N LEU A 115 -2.56 -2.47 -14.97
CA LEU A 115 -2.14 -3.39 -13.92
C LEU A 115 -3.31 -3.71 -12.98
N LYS A 116 -3.66 -4.99 -12.88
CA LYS A 116 -4.62 -5.48 -11.89
C LYS A 116 -4.02 -6.62 -11.10
N LEU A 117 -4.10 -6.54 -9.78
CA LEU A 117 -3.65 -7.57 -8.86
C LEU A 117 -4.63 -7.68 -7.70
N TYR A 118 -4.95 -8.91 -7.33
CA TYR A 118 -5.72 -9.25 -6.14
C TYR A 118 -4.93 -10.35 -5.43
N VAL A 119 -4.42 -10.05 -4.24
CA VAL A 119 -3.64 -10.97 -3.39
C VAL A 119 -4.44 -11.25 -2.16
#